data_AF-A0A2L2Z4W8-F1
#
_entry.id   AF-A0A2L2Z4W8-F1
#
_cell.length_a   1.000
_cell.length_b   1.000
_cell.length_c   1.000
_cell.angle_alpha   90.00
_cell.angle_beta   90.00
_cell.angle_gamma   90.00
#
_symmetry.space_group_name_H-M   'P 1'
#
loop_
_entity.id
_entity.type
_entity.pdbx_description
1 polymer ?
#
loop_
_entity_poly.entity_id
_entity_poly.type
_entity_poly.pdbx_seq_one_letter_code
_entity_poly.pdbx_strand_id
1 'polypeptide(L)' 'EPVDQSCQLCSPGTYKEKVGDDLCMPCPMHSAASYSGSVECQCDKDYFRSPKDPKSWPCTEPPS' A
#
# COMPACT_ATOMS: atom_id res chain seq x y z
N GLU A 1 6.33 -28.56 11.68
CA GLU A 1 6.07 -27.20 12.18
C GLU A 1 4.99 -26.60 11.29
N PRO A 2 3.93 -25.95 11.82
CA PRO A 2 2.95 -25.35 10.94
C PRO A 2 3.63 -24.17 10.24
N VAL A 3 3.99 -24.39 8.97
CA VAL A 3 4.11 -23.28 8.03
C VAL A 3 2.77 -22.58 8.11
N ASP A 4 2.77 -21.33 8.56
CA ASP A 4 1.58 -20.49 8.55
C ASP A 4 1.19 -20.29 7.09
N GLN A 5 0.48 -21.27 6.51
CA GLN A 5 -0.12 -21.21 5.19
C GLN A 5 -1.44 -20.43 5.28
N SER A 6 -1.52 -19.46 6.19
CA SER A 6 -2.69 -18.63 6.41
C SER A 6 -2.40 -17.25 5.83
N CYS A 7 -3.31 -16.76 4.99
CA CYS A 7 -3.18 -15.40 4.48
C CYS A 7 -3.44 -14.42 5.63
N GLN A 8 -2.39 -13.84 6.19
CA GLN A 8 -2.53 -12.73 7.12
C GLN A 8 -2.85 -11.43 6.36
N LEU A 9 -3.88 -10.74 6.83
CA LEU A 9 -4.22 -9.41 6.35
C LEU A 9 -3.11 -8.43 6.72
N CYS A 10 -2.72 -7.58 5.76
CA CYS A 10 -1.83 -6.47 6.04
C CYS A 10 -2.42 -5.58 7.13
N SER A 11 -1.61 -5.18 8.10
CA SER A 11 -2.05 -4.26 9.15
C SER A 11 -2.29 -2.86 8.58
N PRO A 12 -3.16 -2.04 9.18
CA PRO A 12 -3.33 -0.65 8.76
C PRO A 12 -1.97 0.08 8.74
N GLY A 13 -1.78 0.92 7.72
CA GLY A 13 -0.48 1.55 7.40
C GLY A 13 0.44 0.70 6.51
N THR A 14 0.05 -0.55 6.21
CA THR A 14 0.76 -1.42 5.25
C THR A 14 -0.18 -1.90 4.16
N TYR A 15 0.39 -2.24 3.01
CA TYR A 15 -0.34 -2.68 1.84
C TYR A 15 0.41 -3.79 1.08
N LYS A 16 -0.30 -4.47 0.19
CA LYS A 16 0.29 -5.47 -0.70
C LYS A 16 -0.45 -5.52 -2.04
N GLU A 17 0.23 -5.06 -3.09
CA GLU A 17 -0.34 -4.96 -4.44
C GLU A 17 -0.57 -6.33 -5.10
N LYS A 18 0.34 -7.28 -4.89
CA LYS A 18 0.37 -8.55 -5.62
C LYS A 18 0.04 -9.72 -4.71
N VAL A 19 -0.76 -10.64 -5.23
CA VAL A 19 -0.95 -11.96 -4.60
C VAL A 19 0.37 -12.73 -4.69
N GLY A 20 0.79 -13.32 -3.57
CA GLY A 20 2.05 -14.05 -3.45
C GLY A 20 2.48 -14.16 -1.99
N ASP A 21 3.72 -14.54 -1.75
CA ASP A 21 4.30 -14.68 -0.41
C ASP A 21 5.03 -13.42 0.09
N ASP A 22 5.00 -12.32 -0.69
CA ASP A 22 5.61 -11.06 -0.30
C ASP A 22 5.04 -10.52 1.01
N LEU A 23 5.89 -9.88 1.81
CA LEU A 23 5.45 -9.23 3.03
C LEU A 23 4.65 -7.96 2.72
N CYS A 24 3.78 -7.57 3.65
CA CYS A 24 3.08 -6.29 3.57
C CYS A 24 4.10 -5.15 3.66
N MET A 25 4.07 -4.26 2.67
CA MET A 25 4.96 -3.12 2.61
C MET A 25 4.33 -1.91 3.30
N PRO A 26 5.12 -1.06 4.00
CA PRO A 26 4.60 0.18 4.56
C PRO A 26 4.14 1.13 3.47
N CYS A 27 3.15 1.97 3.78
CA CYS A 27 2.71 3.00 2.85
C CYS A 27 3.82 4.02 2.57
N PRO A 28 4.02 4.39 1.29
CA PRO A 28 4.98 5.44 0.95
C PRO A 28 4.45 6.82 1.37
N MET A 29 5.31 7.85 1.29
CA MET A 29 4.97 9.20 1.74
C MET A 29 3.71 9.75 1.03
N HIS A 30 2.98 10.59 1.76
CA HIS A 30 1.72 11.19 1.33
C HIS A 30 0.64 10.15 0.98
N SER A 31 0.69 8.99 1.62
CA SER A 31 -0.31 7.94 1.47
C SER A 31 -0.51 7.14 2.75
N ALA A 32 -1.71 6.60 2.91
CA ALA A 32 -2.10 5.81 4.07
C ALA A 32 -3.04 4.65 3.68
N ALA A 33 -2.93 3.54 4.41
CA ALA A 33 -3.84 2.41 4.34
C ALA A 33 -4.67 2.37 5.63
N SER A 34 -5.89 2.89 5.56
CA SER A 34 -6.78 2.99 6.74
C SER A 34 -7.34 1.63 7.18
N TYR A 35 -7.33 0.64 6.30
CA TYR A 35 -7.96 -0.65 6.51
C TYR A 35 -6.91 -1.77 6.46
N SER A 36 -7.18 -2.85 7.20
CA SER A 36 -6.40 -4.06 7.09
C SER A 36 -6.65 -4.77 5.76
N GLY A 37 -5.62 -5.37 5.17
CA GLY A 37 -5.72 -6.05 3.88
C GLY A 37 -5.75 -5.10 2.68
N SER A 38 -5.31 -3.86 2.85
CA SER A 38 -5.18 -2.91 1.75
C SER A 38 -4.27 -3.46 0.64
N VAL A 39 -4.77 -3.45 -0.59
CA VAL A 39 -3.97 -3.77 -1.78
C VAL A 39 -3.19 -2.56 -2.29
N GLU A 40 -3.57 -1.37 -1.85
CA GLU A 40 -2.89 -0.11 -2.13
C GLU A 40 -3.10 0.87 -0.97
N CYS A 41 -2.18 1.84 -0.86
CA CYS A 41 -2.35 2.98 0.04
C CYS A 41 -3.08 4.11 -0.69
N GLN A 42 -4.13 4.64 -0.05
CA GLN A 42 -4.82 5.82 -0.55
C GLN A 42 -3.94 7.05 -0.37
N CYS A 43 -3.92 7.93 -1.36
CA CYS A 43 -3.21 9.20 -1.23
C CYS A 43 -3.89 10.11 -0.21
N ASP A 44 -3.08 10.89 0.50
CA ASP A 44 -3.57 11.97 1.36
C ASP A 44 -4.31 13.02 0.53
N LYS A 45 -5.08 13.87 1.23
CA LYS A 45 -5.81 14.96 0.58
C LYS A 45 -4.85 15.86 -0.20
N ASP A 46 -5.22 16.19 -1.43
CA ASP A 46 -4.44 17.03 -2.37
C ASP A 46 -3.20 16.35 -2.99
N TYR A 47 -2.95 15.07 -2.68
CA TYR A 47 -1.92 14.25 -3.31
C TYR A 47 -2.52 13.20 -4.25
N PHE A 48 -1.80 12.87 -5.31
CA PHE A 48 -2.28 11.98 -6.36
C PHE A 48 -1.18 11.02 -6.80
N ARG A 49 -1.59 9.90 -7.39
CA ARG A 49 -0.71 8.97 -8.12
C ARG A 49 -1.23 8.80 -9.53
N SER A 50 -0.34 8.82 -10.52
CA SER A 50 -0.74 8.53 -11.88
C SER A 50 -1.09 7.04 -11.99
N PRO A 51 -2.02 6.64 -12.86
CA PRO A 51 -2.36 5.23 -13.06
C PRO A 51 -1.21 4.40 -13.66
N LYS A 52 -0.16 5.04 -14.15
CA LYS A 52 1.08 4.41 -14.63
C LYS A 52 2.16 4.31 -13.56
N ASP A 53 2.01 5.03 -12.45
CA ASP A 53 2.99 5.02 -11.36
C ASP A 53 2.77 3.78 -10.49
N PRO A 54 3.85 3.09 -10.07
CA PRO A 54 3.72 1.93 -9.20
C PRO A 54 3.17 2.32 -7.83
N LYS A 55 2.40 1.42 -7.19
CA LYS A 55 1.78 1.68 -5.87
C LYS A 55 2.81 1.77 -4.72
N SER A 56 4.08 1.49 -4.99
CA SER A 56 5.20 1.70 -4.07
C SER A 56 5.76 3.12 -4.08
N TRP A 57 5.41 3.94 -5.07
CA TRP A 57 5.89 5.32 -5.12
C TRP A 57 5.05 6.23 -4.24
N PRO A 58 5.65 7.27 -3.62
CA PRO A 58 4.90 8.26 -2.86
C PRO A 58 3.87 8.97 -3.73
N CYS A 59 2.79 9.44 -3.12
CA CYS A 59 1.87 10.32 -3.83
C CYS A 59 2.52 11.70 -4.02
N THR A 60 2.21 12.35 -5.12
CA THR A 60 2.76 13.65 -5.51
C THR A 60 1.65 14.65 -5.76
N GLU A 61 1.95 15.93 -5.57
CA GLU A 61 1.05 17.04 -5.90
C GLU A 61 1.45 17.71 -7.22
N PRO A 62 0.52 18.41 -7.91
CA PRO A 62 0.84 19.18 -9.10
C PRO A 62 1.88 20.27 -8.80
N PRO A 63 2.87 20.50 -9.69
CA PRO A 63 3.79 21.64 -9.54
C PRO A 63 3.04 22.97 -9.62
N SER A 64 3.50 23.97 -8.86
CA SER A 64 2.98 25.36 -8.87
C SER A 64 3.37 26.15 -10.12
#